data_AF-A0A0C2WT35-F1
#
_entry.id   AF-A0A0C2WT35-F1
#
_cell.length_a   1.000
_cell.length_b   1.000
_cell.length_c   1.000
_cell.angle_alpha   90.00
_cell.angle_beta   90.00
_cell.angle_gamma   90.00
#
_symmetry.space_group_name_H-M   'P 1'
#
loop_
_entity.id
_entity.type
_entity.pdbx_description
1 polymer ?
#
loop_
_entity_poly.entity_id
_entity_poly.type
_entity_poly.pdbx_seq_one_letter_code
_entity_poly.pdbx_strand_id
1 'polypeptide(L)'
;MDDWQRLKPSIYWTGYPYGNVDSTTIAGRPFPYGLWPLYWGNNITGSDEYGPALDGVRPGGQLVTVPLKTEDGTYNITEGEMYHIIGDRDSAIFMMISLVTSCHITPAWPIRFDPTASNSTVKMENVIQYYRASSFALAFLGYNNSFARGSTNTESTENTPIPDTIRYSKFHKCLDDVIVDALTIMNGGPVPGGTMAIVLGVLGALIPVVLVAMIAMRLSTIRQRKAIRTEALNYERFP
;
A
#
# COMPACT_ATOMS: atom_id res chain seq x y z
N MET A 1 -14.98 3.99 -1.40
CA MET A 1 -13.86 3.61 -2.30
C MET A 1 -13.14 4.92 -2.54
N ASP A 2 -12.16 5.19 -1.69
CA ASP A 2 -11.92 6.54 -1.21
C ASP A 2 -10.95 7.30 -2.12
N ASP A 3 -11.27 8.57 -2.30
CA ASP A 3 -10.73 9.57 -3.24
C ASP A 3 -9.19 9.73 -3.22
N TRP A 4 -8.52 9.16 -2.21
CA TRP A 4 -7.07 9.18 -2.04
C TRP A 4 -6.29 8.28 -3.01
N GLN A 5 -6.92 7.26 -3.59
CA GLN A 5 -6.25 6.40 -4.60
C GLN A 5 -6.30 6.98 -6.02
N ARG A 6 -7.07 8.05 -6.27
CA ARG A 6 -7.20 8.68 -7.60
C ARG A 6 -6.26 9.86 -7.86
N LEU A 7 -5.47 10.29 -6.87
CA LEU A 7 -4.44 11.30 -7.08
C LEU A 7 -3.18 10.64 -7.64
N LYS A 8 -3.05 10.75 -8.97
CA LYS A 8 -1.90 10.38 -9.79
C LYS A 8 -0.56 10.87 -9.22
N PRO A 9 0.33 10.03 -8.69
CA PRO A 9 1.70 10.41 -8.52
C PRO A 9 2.51 9.79 -9.67
N SER A 10 2.66 10.54 -10.74
CA SER A 10 3.83 10.38 -11.62
C SER A 10 5.12 10.83 -10.92
N ILE A 11 4.98 11.44 -9.74
CA ILE A 11 6.07 11.86 -8.88
C ILE A 11 6.47 10.69 -7.99
N TYR A 12 7.76 10.38 -8.02
CA TYR A 12 8.41 9.45 -7.11
C TYR A 12 8.25 9.93 -5.65
N TRP A 13 8.65 9.20 -4.61
CA TRP A 13 8.53 9.58 -3.18
C TRP A 13 7.13 9.87 -2.57
N THR A 14 6.08 9.95 -3.37
CA THR A 14 4.71 10.19 -2.89
C THR A 14 4.06 8.93 -2.31
N GLY A 15 3.05 9.12 -1.44
CA GLY A 15 2.26 8.01 -0.87
C GLY A 15 2.78 7.45 0.46
N TYR A 16 3.76 8.09 1.09
CA TYR A 16 4.21 7.75 2.45
C TYR A 16 3.39 8.50 3.51
N PRO A 17 2.75 7.79 4.45
CA PRO A 17 1.93 8.42 5.49
C PRO A 17 2.73 9.05 6.65
N TYR A 18 3.99 8.67 6.86
CA TYR A 18 4.85 9.14 7.96
C TYR A 18 6.34 8.83 7.68
N GLY A 19 7.25 9.28 8.55
CA GLY A 19 8.65 8.84 8.56
C GLY A 19 9.72 9.89 8.29
N ASN A 20 9.37 11.01 7.66
CA ASN A 20 10.28 12.14 7.47
C ASN A 20 9.45 13.43 7.31
N VAL A 21 9.95 14.55 7.84
CA VAL A 21 9.35 15.89 7.70
C VAL A 21 9.53 16.44 6.29
N ASP A 22 10.60 16.01 5.61
CA ASP A 22 10.84 16.36 4.23
C ASP A 22 9.98 15.48 3.32
N SER A 23 9.02 16.08 2.61
CA SER A 23 8.11 15.41 1.69
C SER A 23 8.72 15.11 0.32
N THR A 24 10.00 15.46 0.07
CA THR A 24 10.67 15.32 -1.24
C THR A 24 11.58 14.09 -1.34
N THR A 25 11.82 13.39 -0.23
CA THR A 25 12.75 12.26 -0.16
C THR A 25 12.07 11.00 0.32
N ILE A 26 12.56 9.82 -0.08
CA ILE A 26 12.21 8.52 0.51
C ILE A 26 13.21 8.04 1.56
N ALA A 27 14.32 8.78 1.75
CA ALA A 27 15.32 8.42 2.74
C ALA A 27 14.74 8.44 4.17
N GLY A 28 15.04 7.38 4.93
CA GLY A 28 14.60 7.20 6.31
C GLY A 28 13.10 6.98 6.45
N ARG A 29 12.37 6.72 5.36
CA ARG A 29 10.94 6.43 5.44
C ARG A 29 10.69 4.97 5.80
N PRO A 30 9.72 4.71 6.68
CA PRO A 30 9.28 3.35 6.98
C PRO A 30 8.61 2.75 5.75
N PHE A 31 8.44 1.43 5.74
CA PHE A 31 7.75 0.71 4.66
C PHE A 31 6.26 0.54 4.99
N PRO A 32 5.37 1.50 4.65
CA PRO A 32 3.96 1.45 5.03
C PRO A 32 3.23 0.23 4.47
N TYR A 33 3.76 -0.37 3.40
CA TYR A 33 3.18 -1.52 2.72
C TYR A 33 4.09 -2.75 2.74
N GLY A 34 5.14 -2.75 3.58
CA GLY A 34 6.14 -3.83 3.63
C GLY A 34 6.94 -4.02 2.34
N LEU A 35 6.79 -3.11 1.37
CA LEU A 35 7.53 -3.08 0.13
C LEU A 35 8.62 -2.01 0.21
N TRP A 36 9.76 -2.31 -0.39
CA TRP A 36 10.85 -1.35 -0.51
C TRP A 36 10.60 -0.44 -1.70
N PRO A 37 10.84 0.87 -1.56
CA PRO A 37 10.82 1.76 -2.70
C PRO A 37 11.80 1.33 -3.80
N LEU A 38 11.51 1.78 -5.01
CA LEU A 38 12.34 1.56 -6.18
C LEU A 38 13.71 2.20 -6.00
N TYR A 39 14.65 1.84 -6.86
CA TYR A 39 15.97 2.45 -6.91
C TYR A 39 16.12 3.15 -8.26
N TRP A 40 16.63 4.39 -8.27
CA TRP A 40 16.88 5.16 -9.50
C TRP A 40 18.33 5.67 -9.64
N GLY A 41 19.17 5.40 -8.64
CA GLY A 41 20.59 5.77 -8.64
C GLY A 41 20.87 7.26 -8.48
N ASN A 42 22.16 7.58 -8.38
CA ASN A 42 22.69 8.94 -8.20
C ASN A 42 22.03 9.71 -7.03
N ASN A 43 21.66 8.99 -5.97
CA ASN A 43 20.96 9.50 -4.79
C ASN A 43 19.70 10.34 -5.11
N ILE A 44 19.00 10.03 -6.21
CA ILE A 44 17.76 10.73 -6.55
C ILE A 44 16.79 10.53 -5.40
N THR A 45 16.42 11.63 -4.74
CA THR A 45 15.41 11.70 -3.65
C THR A 45 15.65 10.67 -2.54
N GLY A 46 16.93 10.35 -2.25
CA GLY A 46 17.27 9.38 -1.21
C GLY A 46 17.16 7.91 -1.60
N SER A 47 17.03 7.58 -2.88
CA SER A 47 16.85 6.21 -3.34
C SER A 47 18.04 5.27 -3.13
N ASP A 48 19.24 5.81 -2.90
CA ASP A 48 20.45 5.01 -2.66
C ASP A 48 20.36 4.14 -1.40
N GLU A 49 19.50 4.50 -0.43
CA GLU A 49 19.20 3.67 0.73
C GLU A 49 18.67 2.28 0.34
N TYR A 50 18.07 2.15 -0.85
CA TYR A 50 17.44 0.93 -1.34
C TYR A 50 18.14 0.36 -2.58
N GLY A 51 19.41 0.75 -2.78
CA GLY A 51 20.17 0.40 -3.97
C GLY A 51 20.53 -1.09 -4.10
N PRO A 52 21.25 -1.44 -5.18
CA PRO A 52 21.51 -2.83 -5.58
C PRO A 52 22.33 -3.63 -4.55
N ALA A 53 23.12 -2.94 -3.71
CA ALA A 53 23.87 -3.56 -2.62
C ALA A 53 22.97 -4.31 -1.62
N LEU A 54 21.69 -3.93 -1.55
CA LEU A 54 20.70 -4.54 -0.67
C LEU A 54 19.71 -5.45 -1.41
N ASP A 55 19.91 -5.72 -2.71
CA ASP A 55 19.03 -6.63 -3.47
C ASP A 55 18.97 -8.03 -2.87
N GLY A 56 20.03 -8.48 -2.19
CA GLY A 56 20.07 -9.78 -1.50
C GLY A 56 19.21 -9.85 -0.25
N VAL A 57 18.83 -8.72 0.33
CA VAL A 57 17.96 -8.62 1.53
C VAL A 57 16.63 -7.93 1.24
N ARG A 58 16.44 -7.43 0.01
CA ARG A 58 15.20 -6.81 -0.46
C ARG A 58 14.06 -7.83 -0.41
N PRO A 59 12.98 -7.57 0.34
CA PRO A 59 11.78 -8.39 0.31
C PRO A 59 11.22 -8.48 -1.12
N GLY A 60 10.87 -9.68 -1.57
CA GLY A 60 10.44 -9.93 -2.96
C GLY A 60 11.59 -10.06 -3.97
N GLY A 61 12.84 -9.93 -3.52
CA GLY A 61 14.04 -10.13 -4.33
C GLY A 61 14.50 -8.91 -5.11
N GLN A 62 15.48 -9.11 -5.99
CA GLN A 62 16.11 -8.06 -6.78
C GLN A 62 15.09 -7.25 -7.62
N LEU A 63 15.45 -6.02 -7.95
CA LEU A 63 14.62 -5.17 -8.79
C LEU A 63 14.60 -5.64 -10.25
N VAL A 64 13.40 -5.69 -10.84
CA VAL A 64 13.16 -6.18 -12.20
C VAL A 64 12.21 -5.28 -12.97
N THR A 65 12.26 -5.41 -14.30
CA THR A 65 11.28 -4.87 -15.22
C THR A 65 10.66 -5.97 -16.06
N VAL A 66 9.37 -5.84 -16.37
CA VAL A 66 8.65 -6.77 -17.27
C VAL A 66 7.99 -5.95 -18.37
N PRO A 67 8.23 -6.26 -19.66
CA PRO A 67 7.52 -5.65 -20.76
C PRO A 67 6.07 -6.17 -20.82
N LEU A 68 5.12 -5.26 -21.00
CA LEU A 68 3.71 -5.55 -21.14
C LEU A 68 3.28 -5.30 -22.58
N LYS A 69 2.82 -6.37 -23.24
CA LYS A 69 2.26 -6.36 -24.59
C LYS A 69 0.91 -7.04 -24.58
N THR A 70 -0.10 -6.42 -25.14
CA THR A 70 -1.39 -7.12 -25.33
C THR A 70 -1.24 -8.26 -26.33
N GLU A 71 -2.05 -9.29 -26.17
CA GLU A 71 -2.31 -10.27 -27.23
C GLU A 71 -3.02 -9.56 -28.40
N ASP A 72 -2.57 -9.84 -29.64
CA ASP A 72 -2.98 -9.11 -30.84
C ASP A 72 -4.52 -9.13 -31.00
N GLY A 73 -5.12 -7.93 -30.96
CA GLY A 73 -6.54 -7.70 -31.25
C GLY A 73 -7.46 -7.56 -30.04
N THR A 74 -7.01 -7.77 -28.80
CA THR A 74 -7.88 -7.54 -27.62
C THR A 74 -8.20 -6.05 -27.43
N TYR A 75 -7.21 -5.19 -27.67
CA TYR A 75 -7.37 -3.74 -27.61
C TYR A 75 -6.99 -3.12 -28.96
N ASN A 76 -7.69 -2.06 -29.35
CA ASN A 76 -7.34 -1.26 -30.53
C ASN A 76 -6.18 -0.31 -30.17
N ILE A 77 -5.00 -0.89 -29.97
CA ILE A 77 -3.77 -0.18 -29.63
C ILE A 77 -3.08 0.32 -30.90
N THR A 78 -2.55 1.54 -30.87
CA THR A 78 -1.63 2.01 -31.90
C THR A 78 -0.31 1.25 -31.81
N GLU A 79 0.28 0.89 -32.96
CA GLU A 79 1.62 0.30 -33.04
C GLU A 79 2.61 1.20 -32.26
N GLY A 80 3.05 0.75 -31.08
CA GLY A 80 3.95 1.50 -30.20
C GLY A 80 3.49 1.66 -28.75
N GLU A 81 2.27 1.26 -28.36
CA GLU A 81 1.85 1.22 -26.95
C GLU A 81 2.55 0.09 -26.16
N MET A 82 3.80 0.36 -25.75
CA MET A 82 4.68 -0.55 -25.01
C MET A 82 4.85 -0.09 -23.56
N TYR A 83 4.24 -0.82 -22.62
CA TYR A 83 4.35 -0.54 -21.20
C TYR A 83 5.37 -1.46 -20.53
N HIS A 84 5.90 -1.00 -19.41
CA HIS A 84 6.77 -1.78 -18.55
C HIS A 84 6.34 -1.61 -17.11
N ILE A 85 6.30 -2.71 -16.37
CA ILE A 85 6.22 -2.65 -14.91
C ILE A 85 7.62 -2.73 -14.32
N ILE A 86 7.80 -2.11 -13.16
CA ILE A 86 9.04 -2.10 -12.39
C ILE A 86 8.69 -2.39 -10.93
N GLY A 87 9.38 -3.34 -10.32
CA GLY A 87 9.15 -3.76 -8.95
C GLY A 87 10.14 -4.83 -8.51
N ASP A 88 9.99 -5.35 -7.30
CA ASP A 88 10.69 -6.56 -6.88
C ASP A 88 10.24 -7.78 -7.70
N ARG A 89 11.10 -8.80 -7.76
CA ARG A 89 10.91 -9.98 -8.61
C ARG A 89 9.59 -10.70 -8.35
N ASP A 90 9.27 -10.94 -7.09
CA ASP A 90 8.09 -11.73 -6.72
C ASP A 90 6.80 -10.94 -7.01
N SER A 91 6.76 -9.64 -6.69
CA SER A 91 5.62 -8.77 -7.01
C SER A 91 5.42 -8.64 -8.52
N ALA A 92 6.49 -8.51 -9.31
CA ALA A 92 6.39 -8.41 -10.76
C ALA A 92 5.86 -9.71 -11.38
N ILE A 93 6.30 -10.88 -10.90
CA ILE A 93 5.78 -12.18 -11.34
C ILE A 93 4.30 -12.32 -10.98
N PHE A 94 3.93 -11.97 -9.75
CA PHE A 94 2.53 -12.03 -9.31
C PHE A 94 1.63 -11.09 -10.13
N MET A 95 2.08 -9.85 -10.39
CA MET A 95 1.37 -8.92 -11.27
C MET A 95 1.21 -9.45 -12.68
N MET A 96 2.21 -10.15 -13.22
CA MET A 96 2.10 -10.73 -14.56
C MET A 96 0.95 -11.73 -14.65
N ILE A 97 0.73 -12.55 -13.62
CA ILE A 97 -0.38 -13.52 -13.58
C ILE A 97 -1.74 -12.80 -13.62
N SER A 98 -1.91 -11.76 -12.79
CA SER A 98 -3.13 -10.94 -12.75
C SER A 98 -3.38 -10.25 -14.09
N LEU A 99 -2.34 -9.66 -14.68
CA LEU A 99 -2.44 -8.93 -15.94
C LEU A 99 -2.69 -9.82 -17.15
N VAL A 100 -2.09 -11.02 -17.22
CA VAL A 100 -2.40 -12.01 -18.26
C VAL A 100 -3.87 -12.40 -18.21
N THR A 101 -4.42 -12.58 -16.99
CA THR A 101 -5.80 -13.04 -16.80
C THR A 101 -6.82 -11.94 -17.07
N SER A 102 -6.57 -10.71 -16.60
CA SER A 102 -7.54 -9.61 -16.65
C SER A 102 -7.38 -8.70 -17.86
N CYS A 103 -6.15 -8.52 -18.36
CA CYS A 103 -5.83 -7.61 -19.46
C CYS A 103 -5.25 -8.32 -20.69
N HIS A 104 -5.33 -9.65 -20.77
CA HIS A 104 -4.90 -10.45 -21.94
C HIS A 104 -3.49 -10.08 -22.43
N ILE A 105 -2.56 -9.92 -21.49
CA ILE A 105 -1.16 -9.60 -21.81
C ILE A 105 -0.45 -10.87 -22.23
N THR A 106 0.43 -10.76 -23.22
CA THR A 106 1.37 -11.82 -23.58
C THR A 106 2.38 -12.02 -22.44
N PRO A 107 2.49 -13.22 -21.86
CA PRO A 107 3.42 -13.49 -20.76
C PRO A 107 4.87 -13.21 -21.16
N ALA A 108 5.62 -12.61 -20.26
CA ALA A 108 7.00 -12.19 -20.45
C ALA A 108 7.80 -12.42 -19.16
N TRP A 109 9.07 -12.77 -19.31
CA TRP A 109 9.95 -13.01 -18.17
C TRP A 109 10.49 -11.68 -17.61
N PRO A 110 10.61 -11.56 -16.27
CA PRO A 110 11.25 -10.40 -15.65
C PRO A 110 12.73 -10.34 -15.99
N ILE A 111 13.18 -9.14 -16.33
CA ILE A 111 14.56 -8.81 -16.65
C ILE A 111 15.11 -7.99 -15.49
N ARG A 112 16.34 -8.27 -15.05
CA ARG A 112 17.01 -7.46 -14.02
C ARG A 112 17.00 -5.99 -14.45
N PHE A 113 16.57 -5.12 -13.54
CA PHE A 113 16.53 -3.69 -13.78
C PHE A 113 17.71 -3.01 -13.10
N ASP A 114 18.49 -2.27 -13.88
CA ASP A 114 19.56 -1.40 -13.41
C ASP A 114 19.35 0.01 -13.97
N PRO A 115 18.89 0.97 -13.15
CA PRO A 115 18.61 2.33 -13.58
C PRO A 115 19.88 3.14 -13.92
N THR A 116 21.06 2.68 -13.47
CA THR A 116 22.35 3.37 -13.69
C THR A 116 23.04 2.91 -14.96
N ALA A 117 22.62 1.77 -15.53
CA ALA A 117 23.17 1.25 -16.77
C ALA A 117 22.85 2.17 -17.96
N SER A 118 23.85 2.42 -18.80
CA SER A 118 23.70 3.26 -20.01
C SER A 118 22.68 2.72 -21.01
N ASN A 119 22.46 1.40 -20.99
CA ASN A 119 21.51 0.66 -21.82
C ASN A 119 20.20 0.31 -21.10
N SER A 120 19.88 0.96 -19.97
CA SER A 120 18.60 0.73 -19.29
C SER A 120 17.42 1.00 -20.23
N THR A 121 16.55 -0.01 -20.40
CA THR A 121 15.38 0.06 -21.29
C THR A 121 14.36 1.08 -20.80
N VAL A 122 14.21 1.20 -19.49
CA VAL A 122 13.23 2.09 -18.86
C VAL A 122 13.98 3.12 -18.02
N LYS A 123 13.62 4.39 -18.15
CA LYS A 123 14.16 5.46 -17.33
C LYS A 123 13.07 6.07 -16.46
N MET A 124 13.51 6.85 -15.47
CA MET A 124 12.60 7.50 -14.51
C MET A 124 11.62 8.45 -15.22
N GLU A 125 12.06 9.09 -16.29
CA GLU A 125 11.26 10.00 -17.12
C GLU A 125 10.15 9.27 -17.87
N ASN A 126 10.27 7.95 -18.07
CA ASN A 126 9.24 7.14 -18.72
C ASN A 126 8.14 6.68 -17.75
N VAL A 127 8.31 6.88 -16.45
CA VAL A 127 7.32 6.45 -15.45
C VAL A 127 6.11 7.36 -15.50
N ILE A 128 4.95 6.76 -15.76
CA ILE A 128 3.66 7.47 -15.81
C ILE A 128 2.96 7.45 -14.46
N GLN A 129 3.22 6.44 -13.63
CA GLN A 129 2.55 6.25 -12.36
C GLN A 129 3.40 5.39 -11.40
N TYR A 130 3.51 5.86 -10.16
CA TYR A 130 4.03 5.09 -9.03
C TYR A 130 2.89 4.55 -8.17
N TYR A 131 3.08 3.36 -7.61
CA TYR A 131 2.13 2.68 -6.75
C TYR A 131 2.76 2.35 -5.40
N ARG A 132 1.92 2.27 -4.36
CA ARG A 132 2.27 1.82 -3.00
C ARG A 132 3.58 2.44 -2.48
N ALA A 133 3.57 3.75 -2.31
CA ALA A 133 4.71 4.51 -1.79
C ALA A 133 5.98 4.36 -2.67
N SER A 134 5.82 4.44 -3.98
CA SER A 134 6.93 4.33 -4.95
C SER A 134 7.70 3.00 -4.92
N SER A 135 7.04 1.92 -4.52
CA SER A 135 7.62 0.56 -4.49
C SER A 135 7.37 -0.22 -5.77
N PHE A 136 6.39 0.21 -6.57
CA PHE A 136 6.07 -0.36 -7.87
C PHE A 136 5.77 0.78 -8.84
N ALA A 137 6.08 0.60 -10.12
CA ALA A 137 5.87 1.63 -11.13
C ALA A 137 5.37 1.05 -12.45
N LEU A 138 4.55 1.84 -13.13
CA LEU A 138 4.17 1.62 -14.52
C LEU A 138 4.84 2.70 -15.39
N ALA A 139 5.54 2.26 -16.42
CA ALA A 139 6.25 3.11 -17.36
C ALA A 139 5.76 2.89 -18.79
N PHE A 140 5.80 3.95 -19.58
CA PHE A 140 5.51 3.93 -21.00
C PHE A 140 6.70 4.51 -21.76
N LEU A 141 7.30 3.74 -22.67
CA LEU A 141 8.55 4.15 -23.35
C LEU A 141 8.38 5.40 -24.23
N GLY A 142 7.17 5.68 -24.71
CA GLY A 142 6.86 6.89 -25.47
C GLY A 142 6.61 8.13 -24.61
N TYR A 143 6.58 8.01 -23.29
CA TYR A 143 6.43 9.13 -22.37
C TYR A 143 7.80 9.61 -21.88
N ASN A 144 7.98 10.93 -21.78
CA ASN A 144 9.21 11.53 -21.29
C ASN A 144 8.86 12.76 -20.43
N ASN A 145 8.96 12.59 -19.12
CA ASN A 145 8.78 13.64 -18.13
C ASN A 145 10.12 14.29 -17.78
N SER A 146 10.35 15.50 -18.29
CA SER A 146 11.57 16.26 -18.01
C SER A 146 11.77 16.64 -16.54
N PHE A 147 10.70 16.58 -15.74
CA PHE A 147 10.71 16.98 -14.33
C PHE A 147 10.95 15.81 -13.38
N ALA A 148 10.96 14.56 -13.88
CA ALA A 148 11.10 13.36 -13.05
C ALA A 148 12.40 13.33 -12.22
N ARG A 149 13.48 13.94 -12.73
CA ARG A 149 14.78 14.03 -12.03
C ARG A 149 15.07 15.40 -11.41
N GLY A 150 14.27 16.43 -11.73
CA GLY A 150 14.61 17.84 -11.51
C GLY A 150 13.74 18.60 -10.52
N SER A 151 12.62 18.02 -10.06
CA SER A 151 11.71 18.72 -9.14
C SER A 151 12.32 18.81 -7.73
N THR A 152 12.84 19.99 -7.40
CA THR A 152 13.07 20.45 -6.00
C THR A 152 11.80 21.04 -5.37
N ASN A 153 10.74 21.20 -6.18
CA ASN A 153 9.51 21.87 -5.79
C ASN A 153 8.45 20.82 -5.44
N THR A 154 8.04 20.82 -4.18
CA THR A 154 7.01 19.95 -3.57
C THR A 154 5.61 20.10 -4.16
N GLU A 155 5.40 20.99 -5.13
CA GLU A 155 4.09 21.21 -5.75
C GLU A 155 3.91 20.32 -6.99
N SER A 156 2.79 19.61 -7.02
CA SER A 156 2.38 18.63 -8.03
C SER A 156 2.13 19.18 -9.44
N THR A 157 2.55 20.41 -9.73
CA THR A 157 2.17 21.20 -10.91
C THR A 157 3.16 21.12 -12.07
N GLU A 158 4.35 20.55 -11.87
CA GLU A 158 5.41 20.49 -12.88
C GLU A 158 5.52 19.12 -13.60
N ASN A 159 4.50 18.27 -13.64
CA ASN A 159 4.61 17.04 -14.44
C ASN A 159 4.26 17.28 -15.91
N THR A 160 5.04 16.71 -16.83
CA THR A 160 4.63 16.62 -18.24
C THR A 160 3.29 15.87 -18.31
N PRO A 161 2.21 16.45 -18.88
CA PRO A 161 0.93 15.75 -18.95
C PRO A 161 1.07 14.42 -19.71
N ILE A 162 0.42 13.37 -19.21
CA ILE A 162 0.36 12.09 -19.93
C ILE A 162 -0.36 12.34 -21.27
N PRO A 163 0.20 11.89 -22.41
CA PRO A 163 -0.43 12.05 -23.72
C PRO A 163 -1.86 11.52 -23.75
N ASP A 164 -2.76 12.23 -24.43
CA ASP A 164 -4.18 11.86 -24.48
C ASP A 164 -4.40 10.46 -25.08
N THR A 165 -3.54 10.02 -26.00
CA THR A 165 -3.54 8.66 -26.56
C THR A 165 -3.50 7.60 -25.45
N ILE A 166 -2.61 7.78 -24.48
CA ILE A 166 -2.43 6.88 -23.33
C ILE A 166 -3.49 7.13 -22.27
N ARG A 167 -3.86 8.39 -22.03
CA ARG A 167 -4.87 8.77 -21.03
C ARG A 167 -6.23 8.13 -21.32
N TYR A 168 -6.60 8.01 -22.59
CA TYR A 168 -7.86 7.40 -23.00
C TYR A 168 -7.72 5.95 -23.48
N SER A 169 -6.50 5.40 -23.56
CA SER A 169 -6.25 4.00 -23.91
C SER A 169 -6.97 3.06 -22.94
N LYS A 170 -7.77 2.14 -23.49
CA LYS A 170 -8.45 1.09 -22.71
C LYS A 170 -7.46 0.10 -22.12
N PHE A 171 -6.36 -0.14 -22.82
CA PHE A 171 -5.31 -1.02 -22.35
C PHE A 171 -4.65 -0.44 -21.09
N HIS A 172 -4.20 0.81 -21.16
CA HIS A 172 -3.64 1.52 -20.00
C HIS A 172 -4.58 1.51 -18.78
N LYS A 173 -5.87 1.77 -18.98
CA LYS A 173 -6.86 1.72 -17.89
C LYS A 173 -6.95 0.33 -17.26
N CYS A 174 -6.95 -0.73 -18.07
CA CYS A 174 -6.92 -2.10 -17.53
C CYS A 174 -5.67 -2.35 -16.68
N LEU A 175 -4.49 -1.91 -17.15
CA LEU A 175 -3.25 -2.04 -16.40
C LEU A 175 -3.35 -1.33 -15.05
N ASP A 176 -3.77 -0.07 -15.07
CA ASP A 176 -3.88 0.77 -13.86
C ASP A 176 -4.86 0.17 -12.85
N ASP A 177 -6.06 -0.21 -13.29
CA ASP A 177 -7.09 -0.80 -12.43
C ASP A 177 -6.60 -2.12 -11.81
N VAL A 178 -6.03 -3.03 -12.61
CA VAL A 178 -5.52 -4.32 -12.11
C VAL A 178 -4.35 -4.14 -11.15
N ILE A 179 -3.42 -3.22 -11.43
CA ILE A 179 -2.28 -2.96 -10.54
C ILE A 179 -2.76 -2.39 -9.20
N VAL A 180 -3.72 -1.46 -9.22
CA VAL A 180 -4.29 -0.87 -7.99
C VAL A 180 -5.01 -1.92 -7.14
N ASP A 181 -5.74 -2.84 -7.78
CA ASP A 181 -6.51 -3.89 -7.11
C ASP A 181 -5.62 -5.04 -6.63
N ALA A 182 -4.66 -5.49 -7.44
CA ALA A 182 -3.89 -6.69 -7.18
C ALA A 182 -2.63 -6.44 -6.31
N LEU A 183 -2.08 -5.22 -6.28
CA LEU A 183 -1.02 -4.87 -5.33
C LEU A 183 -1.60 -4.79 -3.92
N THR A 184 -1.57 -5.92 -3.22
CA THR A 184 -2.11 -6.07 -1.87
C THR A 184 -1.40 -5.12 -0.89
N ILE A 185 -2.21 -4.49 -0.04
CA ILE A 185 -1.72 -3.71 1.10
C ILE A 185 -1.38 -4.73 2.18
N MET A 186 -0.10 -4.95 2.46
CA MET A 186 0.24 -5.42 3.81
C MET A 186 -0.24 -4.31 4.75
N ASN A 187 -1.19 -4.61 5.63
CA ASN A 187 -1.70 -3.66 6.61
C ASN A 187 -0.48 -3.01 7.28
N GLY A 188 -0.40 -1.67 7.15
CA GLY A 188 0.69 -0.91 7.73
C GLY A 188 0.86 -1.29 9.18
N GLY A 189 2.12 -1.55 9.56
CA GLY A 189 2.46 -1.85 10.94
C GLY A 189 1.84 -0.84 11.91
N PRO A 190 1.62 -1.21 13.18
CA PRO A 190 0.82 -0.44 14.12
C PRO A 190 1.22 1.04 14.10
N VAL A 191 0.28 1.91 13.76
CA VAL A 191 0.46 3.35 13.93
C VAL A 191 0.83 3.60 15.40
N PRO A 192 1.89 4.38 15.70
CA PRO A 192 2.24 4.74 17.07
C PRO A 192 1.13 5.64 17.62
N GLY A 193 0.08 5.02 18.15
CA GLY A 193 -1.18 5.65 18.54
C GLY A 193 -2.32 4.64 18.69
N GLY A 194 -2.28 3.52 17.94
CA GLY A 194 -3.30 2.46 18.03
C GLY A 194 -3.28 1.70 19.37
N THR A 195 -2.13 1.64 20.03
CA THR A 195 -1.97 0.98 21.33
C THR A 195 -2.79 1.65 22.42
N MET A 196 -2.99 2.98 22.36
CA MET A 196 -3.79 3.71 23.35
C MET A 196 -5.29 3.43 23.20
N ALA A 197 -5.78 3.22 21.97
CA ALA A 197 -7.19 2.92 21.73
C ALA A 197 -7.57 1.51 22.24
N ILE A 198 -6.67 0.53 22.09
CA ILE A 198 -6.89 -0.84 22.58
C ILE A 198 -6.85 -0.86 24.12
N VAL A 199 -5.91 -0.15 24.75
CA VAL A 199 -5.82 -0.06 26.21
C VAL A 199 -7.05 0.62 26.82
N LEU A 200 -7.54 1.71 26.22
CA LEU A 200 -8.76 2.39 26.67
C LEU A 200 -10.03 1.55 26.45
N GLY A 201 -10.11 0.80 25.34
CA GLY A 201 -11.24 -0.10 25.07
C GLY A 201 -11.35 -1.25 26.06
N VAL A 202 -10.22 -1.88 26.42
CA VAL A 202 -10.19 -3.00 27.38
C VAL A 202 -10.47 -2.52 28.81
N LEU A 203 -9.89 -1.38 29.23
CA LEU A 203 -10.16 -0.83 30.56
C LEU A 203 -11.60 -0.31 30.70
N GLY A 204 -12.17 0.28 29.65
CA GLY A 204 -13.55 0.76 29.63
C GLY A 204 -14.60 -0.37 29.73
N ALA A 205 -14.30 -1.56 29.18
CA ALA A 205 -15.21 -2.70 29.21
C ALA A 205 -15.24 -3.44 30.57
N LEU A 206 -14.18 -3.35 31.38
CA LEU A 206 -14.11 -4.04 32.68
C LEU A 206 -14.96 -3.36 33.77
N ILE A 207 -15.11 -2.04 33.72
CA ILE A 207 -15.86 -1.24 34.69
C ILE A 207 -17.36 -1.66 34.77
N PRO A 208 -18.12 -1.75 33.66
CA PRO A 208 -19.52 -2.15 33.72
C PRO A 208 -19.71 -3.59 34.19
N VAL A 209 -18.79 -4.50 33.83
CA VAL A 209 -18.85 -5.92 34.26
C VAL A 209 -18.71 -6.04 35.78
N VAL A 210 -17.78 -5.29 36.37
CA VAL A 210 -17.58 -5.28 37.83
C VAL A 210 -18.79 -4.66 38.54
N LEU A 211 -19.38 -3.59 37.99
CA LEU A 211 -20.59 -2.97 38.56
C LEU A 211 -21.79 -3.93 38.53
N VAL A 212 -22.01 -4.64 37.43
CA VAL A 212 -23.08 -5.64 37.32
C VAL A 212 -22.86 -6.80 38.31
N ALA A 213 -21.63 -7.29 38.46
CA ALA A 213 -21.31 -8.34 39.42
C ALA A 213 -21.53 -7.89 40.88
N MET A 214 -21.15 -6.66 41.22
CA MET A 214 -21.38 -6.07 42.54
C MET A 214 -22.87 -5.93 42.86
N ILE A 215 -23.68 -5.46 41.90
CA ILE A 215 -25.13 -5.36 42.04
C ILE A 215 -25.75 -6.75 42.21
N ALA A 216 -25.34 -7.74 41.41
CA ALA A 216 -25.83 -9.11 41.52
C ALA A 216 -25.51 -9.75 42.88
N MET A 217 -24.30 -9.54 43.40
CA MET A 217 -23.91 -10.02 44.74
C MET A 217 -24.67 -9.33 45.88
N ARG A 218 -24.97 -8.03 45.75
CA ARG A 218 -25.80 -7.31 46.72
C ARG A 218 -27.25 -7.81 46.68
N LEU A 219 -27.79 -8.07 45.50
CA LEU A 219 -29.15 -8.61 45.36
C LEU A 219 -29.27 -10.03 45.90
N SER A 220 -28.26 -10.90 45.68
CA SER A 220 -28.26 -12.26 46.21
C SER A 220 -28.19 -12.28 47.74
N THR A 221 -27.33 -11.44 48.34
CA THR A 221 -27.23 -11.32 49.81
C THR A 221 -28.51 -10.75 50.44
N ILE A 222 -29.17 -9.79 49.80
CA ILE A 222 -30.48 -9.28 50.26
C ILE A 222 -31.55 -10.37 50.19
N ARG A 223 -31.59 -11.16 49.11
CA ARG A 223 -32.54 -12.29 48.96
C ARG A 223 -32.33 -13.34 50.04
N GLN A 224 -31.09 -13.72 50.32
CA GLN A 224 -30.73 -14.67 51.38
C GLN A 224 -31.18 -14.17 52.76
N ARG A 225 -30.94 -12.89 53.09
CA ARG A 225 -31.40 -12.29 54.36
C ARG A 225 -32.92 -12.26 54.49
N LYS A 226 -33.65 -12.00 53.40
CA LYS A 226 -35.12 -12.06 53.40
C LYS A 226 -35.61 -13.49 53.66
N ALA A 227 -35.05 -14.50 52.97
CA ALA A 227 -35.42 -15.90 53.17
C ALA A 227 -35.30 -16.34 54.63
N ILE A 228 -34.13 -16.11 55.24
CA ILE A 228 -33.85 -16.46 56.66
C ILE A 228 -34.82 -15.75 57.62
N ARG A 229 -35.15 -14.48 57.37
CA ARG A 229 -36.09 -13.73 58.22
C ARG A 229 -37.53 -14.28 58.13
N THR A 230 -37.92 -14.83 56.97
CA THR A 230 -39.26 -15.41 56.79
C THR A 230 -39.38 -16.75 57.51
N GLU A 231 -38.31 -17.54 57.53
CA GLU A 231 -38.26 -18.79 58.31
C GLU A 231 -38.27 -18.54 59.81
N ALA A 232 -37.54 -17.52 60.29
CA ALA A 232 -37.54 -17.14 61.71
C ALA A 232 -38.93 -16.67 62.19
N LEU A 233 -39.67 -15.91 61.37
CA LEU A 233 -41.02 -15.44 61.72
C LEU A 233 -42.08 -16.55 61.67
N ASN A 234 -41.89 -17.60 60.85
CA ASN A 234 -42.78 -18.76 60.84
C ASN A 234 -42.57 -19.67 62.06
N TYR A 235 -41.38 -19.69 62.64
CA TYR A 235 -41.08 -20.46 63.85
C TYR A 235 -41.76 -19.87 65.11
N GLU A 236 -41.92 -18.55 65.20
CA GLU A 236 -42.59 -17.89 66.34
C GLU A 236 -44.13 -17.99 66.31
N ARG A 237 -44.74 -18.51 65.24
CA ARG A 237 -46.20 -18.59 65.08
C ARG A 237 -46.81 -19.92 65.56
N PHE A 238 -45.99 -20.89 65.98
CA PHE A 238 -46.45 -22.16 66.53
C PHE A 238 -45.74 -22.47 67.85
N PRO A 239 -46.26 -21.97 68.98
CA PRO A 239 -45.93 -22.52 70.30
C PRO A 239 -46.60 -23.89 70.53
#